data_AF-A0A179T223-F1
#
_entry.id   AF-A0A179T223-F1
#
_cell.length_a   1.000
_cell.length_b   1.000
_cell.length_c   1.000
_cell.angle_alpha   90.00
_cell.angle_beta   90.00
_cell.angle_gamma   90.00
#
_symmetry.space_group_name_H-M   'P 1'
#
loop_
_entity.id
_entity.type
_entity.pdbx_description
1 polymer ?
#
loop_
_entity_poly.entity_id
_entity_poly.type
_entity_poly.pdbx_seq_one_letter_code
_entity_poly.pdbx_strand_id
1 'polypeptide(L)'
;MKKYIQRFVLLFLLIGLFTFPQHAFGQTTTHTVKSGDTLWIIAQRYQVGLSEIIGANQQFKNPNLIYPGQKVYIPQISGTKSIEEQVISLTNVERQKAGLPALKNNWELSRVARFKSADMRDRNYFSHDSPTYGSPFTMMKNFGISYRTAAENIAAGQRTPDEVVRAWMDSPGHRANILKRDVTEIGVGYVQGGSYGHYWTQMFIGR
;
A
#
# COMPACT_ATOMS: atom_id res chain seq x y z
N MET A 1 57.14 60.86 13.55
CA MET A 1 55.87 61.54 13.21
C MET A 1 55.00 60.61 12.38
N LYS A 2 53.76 60.36 12.84
CA LYS A 2 52.61 59.72 12.14
C LYS A 2 52.80 58.23 11.76
N LYS A 3 51.87 57.30 11.98
CA LYS A 3 50.59 57.17 12.71
C LYS A 3 50.31 55.66 12.77
N TYR A 4 49.75 55.18 13.88
CA TYR A 4 49.24 53.81 14.06
C TYR A 4 48.11 53.50 13.07
N ILE A 5 48.12 52.31 12.46
CA ILE A 5 46.93 51.69 11.85
C ILE A 5 46.87 50.26 12.36
N GLN A 6 46.00 50.04 13.35
CA GLN A 6 45.55 48.72 13.78
C GLN A 6 44.86 48.03 12.59
N ARG A 7 45.35 46.85 12.20
CA ARG A 7 44.63 45.97 11.27
C ARG A 7 43.71 45.07 12.10
N PHE A 8 42.41 45.33 12.02
CA PHE A 8 41.36 44.44 12.49
C PHE A 8 41.42 43.13 11.73
N VAL A 9 41.58 42.01 12.44
CA VAL A 9 41.34 40.67 11.90
C VAL A 9 39.85 40.40 12.05
N LEU A 10 39.07 40.54 10.97
CA LEU A 10 37.70 40.04 10.91
C LEU A 10 37.75 38.52 10.69
N LEU A 11 37.53 37.75 11.75
CA LEU A 11 37.28 36.32 11.66
C LEU A 11 35.82 36.13 11.22
N PHE A 12 35.57 35.89 9.93
CA PHE A 12 34.27 35.42 9.46
C PHE A 12 34.12 33.95 9.84
N LEU A 13 33.44 33.67 10.96
CA LEU A 13 32.98 32.33 11.29
C LEU A 13 31.79 32.01 10.36
N LEU A 14 32.06 31.43 9.20
CA LEU A 14 31.04 30.89 8.31
C LEU A 14 30.46 29.63 8.98
N ILE A 15 29.41 29.81 9.80
CA ILE A 15 28.56 28.70 10.21
C ILE A 15 27.76 28.32 8.97
N GLY A 16 28.29 27.37 8.21
CA GLY A 16 27.53 26.68 7.18
C GLY A 16 26.35 25.98 7.86
N LEU A 17 25.16 26.56 7.73
CA LEU A 17 23.90 25.87 7.96
C LEU A 17 23.80 24.74 6.94
N PHE A 18 24.34 23.57 7.29
CA PHE A 18 24.00 22.32 6.62
C PHE A 18 22.53 22.06 6.91
N THR A 19 21.65 22.55 6.03
CA THR A 19 20.28 22.08 5.94
C THR A 19 20.35 20.66 5.40
N PHE A 20 20.46 19.67 6.29
CA PHE A 20 20.17 18.30 5.92
C PHE A 20 18.71 18.26 5.44
N PRO A 21 18.42 17.65 4.28
CA PRO A 21 17.05 17.37 3.93
C PRO A 21 16.48 16.46 5.02
N GLN A 22 15.62 17.02 5.87
CA GLN A 22 14.76 16.22 6.72
C GLN A 22 13.85 15.46 5.76
N HIS A 23 14.23 14.21 5.48
CA HIS A 23 13.30 13.27 4.92
C HIS A 23 12.17 13.19 5.92
N ALA A 24 11.00 13.71 5.53
CA ALA A 24 9.78 13.49 6.27
C ALA A 24 9.53 11.98 6.25
N PHE A 25 10.09 11.29 7.24
CA PHE A 25 9.68 9.92 7.53
C PHE A 25 8.19 10.02 7.80
N GLY A 26 7.38 9.52 6.87
CA GLY A 26 5.94 9.39 7.05
C GLY A 26 5.71 8.81 8.44
N GLN A 27 4.80 9.43 9.21
CA GLN A 27 4.54 9.11 10.60
C GLN A 27 4.67 7.61 10.84
N THR A 28 5.47 7.14 11.79
CA THR A 28 5.60 5.71 12.08
C THR A 28 4.81 5.42 13.35
N THR A 29 3.77 4.60 13.29
CA THR A 29 3.19 4.06 14.53
C THR A 29 4.19 3.10 15.14
N THR A 30 4.52 3.30 16.40
CA THR A 30 5.45 2.41 17.11
C THR A 30 4.65 1.45 17.99
N HIS A 31 4.82 0.15 17.77
CA HIS A 31 4.32 -0.89 18.65
C HIS A 31 5.40 -1.29 19.66
N THR A 32 5.03 -1.47 20.93
CA THR A 32 5.94 -2.02 21.94
C THR A 32 5.61 -3.48 22.15
N VAL A 33 6.57 -4.37 21.84
CA VAL A 33 6.41 -5.82 21.91
C VAL A 33 5.98 -6.24 23.32
N LYS A 34 4.95 -7.07 23.40
CA LYS A 34 4.48 -7.72 24.62
C LYS A 34 4.80 -9.21 24.58
N SER A 35 4.73 -9.85 25.76
CA SER A 35 4.87 -11.31 25.82
C SER A 35 3.84 -12.00 24.93
N GLY A 36 4.30 -12.95 24.10
CA GLY A 36 3.47 -13.66 23.14
C GLY A 36 3.28 -12.97 21.78
N ASP A 37 3.77 -11.73 21.60
CA ASP A 37 3.77 -11.12 20.27
C ASP A 37 4.79 -11.80 19.34
N THR A 38 4.41 -11.93 18.08
CA THR A 38 5.30 -12.17 16.95
C THR A 38 5.14 -11.03 15.94
N LEU A 39 6.10 -10.82 15.04
CA LEU A 39 5.91 -9.83 13.96
C LEU A 39 4.68 -10.14 13.11
N TRP A 40 4.28 -11.42 13.00
CA TRP A 40 3.05 -11.83 12.31
C TRP A 40 1.79 -11.38 13.04
N ILE A 41 1.70 -11.62 14.36
CA ILE A 41 0.55 -11.17 15.18
C ILE A 41 0.44 -9.65 15.14
N ILE A 42 1.58 -8.96 15.23
CA ILE A 42 1.64 -7.50 15.13
C ILE A 42 1.16 -7.05 13.74
N ALA A 43 1.65 -7.67 12.65
CA ALA A 43 1.23 -7.35 11.29
C ALA A 43 -0.28 -7.47 11.10
N GLN A 44 -0.87 -8.57 11.58
CA GLN A 44 -2.30 -8.82 11.53
C GLN A 44 -3.09 -7.77 12.32
N ARG A 45 -2.62 -7.41 13.53
CA ARG A 45 -3.26 -6.38 14.37
C ARG A 45 -3.33 -5.03 13.69
N TYR A 46 -2.28 -4.65 12.96
CA TYR A 46 -2.20 -3.37 12.27
C TYR A 46 -2.65 -3.43 10.80
N GLN A 47 -3.13 -4.59 10.33
CA GLN A 47 -3.56 -4.81 8.94
C GLN A 47 -2.49 -4.43 7.90
N VAL A 48 -1.24 -4.71 8.23
CA VAL A 48 -0.08 -4.55 7.34
C VAL A 48 0.49 -5.91 7.03
N GLY A 49 1.23 -6.03 5.94
CA GLY A 49 1.88 -7.29 5.62
C GLY A 49 3.12 -7.56 6.46
N LEU A 50 3.38 -8.85 6.71
CA LEU A 50 4.55 -9.28 7.46
C LEU A 50 5.86 -8.82 6.78
N SER A 51 5.97 -8.96 5.47
CA SER A 51 7.14 -8.50 4.69
C SER A 51 7.39 -7.00 4.84
N GLU A 52 6.32 -6.20 4.87
CA GLU A 52 6.40 -4.75 5.03
C GLU A 52 6.87 -4.38 6.43
N ILE A 53 6.37 -5.06 7.47
CA ILE A 53 6.89 -4.92 8.83
C ILE A 53 8.37 -5.31 8.89
N ILE A 54 8.76 -6.44 8.31
CA ILE A 54 10.16 -6.88 8.33
C ILE A 54 11.06 -5.85 7.63
N GLY A 55 10.65 -5.37 6.46
CA GLY A 55 11.40 -4.36 5.70
C GLY A 55 11.54 -3.02 6.43
N ALA A 56 10.53 -2.61 7.20
CA ALA A 56 10.56 -1.42 8.04
C ALA A 56 11.39 -1.59 9.33
N ASN A 57 11.73 -2.83 9.70
CA ASN A 57 12.39 -3.16 10.96
C ASN A 57 13.70 -3.93 10.77
N GLN A 58 14.59 -3.42 9.93
CA GLN A 58 15.90 -4.03 9.65
C GLN A 58 16.80 -4.15 10.89
N GLN A 59 16.46 -3.48 12.00
CA GLN A 59 17.14 -3.68 13.29
C GLN A 59 16.98 -5.11 13.84
N PHE A 60 15.93 -5.84 13.43
CA PHE A 60 15.77 -7.25 13.81
C PHE A 60 16.52 -8.15 12.82
N LYS A 61 17.74 -8.54 13.18
CA LYS A 61 18.56 -9.47 12.38
C LYS A 61 17.85 -10.81 12.13
N ASN A 62 17.10 -11.28 13.12
CA ASN A 62 16.21 -12.43 12.99
C ASN A 62 14.75 -11.98 13.18
N PRO A 63 13.98 -11.84 12.10
CA PRO A 63 12.57 -11.43 12.17
C PRO A 63 11.65 -12.36 12.97
N ASN A 64 12.07 -13.61 13.18
CA ASN A 64 11.32 -14.58 13.97
C ASN A 64 11.57 -14.45 15.48
N LEU A 65 12.47 -13.55 15.91
CA LEU A 65 12.87 -13.41 17.30
C LEU A 65 12.80 -11.94 17.74
N ILE A 66 11.73 -11.61 18.46
CA ILE A 66 11.52 -10.32 19.12
C ILE A 66 11.32 -10.53 20.62
N TYR A 67 11.66 -9.52 21.41
CA TYR A 67 11.61 -9.55 22.87
C TYR A 67 10.68 -8.47 23.43
N PRO A 68 9.97 -8.75 24.54
CA PRO A 68 9.15 -7.74 25.21
C PRO A 68 9.92 -6.44 25.47
N GLY A 69 9.25 -5.31 25.26
CA GLY A 69 9.83 -3.97 25.39
C GLY A 69 10.53 -3.44 24.12
N GLN A 70 10.87 -4.30 23.16
CA GLN A 70 11.39 -3.84 21.87
C GLN A 70 10.36 -3.01 21.11
N LYS A 71 10.85 -2.10 20.25
CA LYS A 71 10.02 -1.23 19.41
C LYS A 71 9.95 -1.79 18.01
N VAL A 72 8.74 -2.05 17.54
CA VAL A 72 8.43 -2.41 16.15
C VAL A 72 7.83 -1.18 15.47
N TYR A 73 8.48 -0.73 14.43
CA TYR A 73 8.05 0.35 13.55
C TYR A 73 7.00 -0.17 12.57
N ILE A 74 5.76 0.25 12.73
CA ILE A 74 4.67 -0.15 11.84
C ILE A 74 4.66 0.83 10.66
N PRO A 75 4.96 0.37 9.43
CA PRO A 75 4.94 1.25 8.27
C PRO A 75 3.53 1.82 8.11
N GLN A 76 3.41 3.16 8.10
CA GLN A 76 2.13 3.79 7.85
C GLN A 76 1.87 3.84 6.35
N ILE A 77 0.90 3.05 5.93
CA ILE A 77 0.28 3.13 4.60
C ILE A 77 -1.06 3.86 4.68
N SER A 78 -1.30 4.69 5.71
CA SER A 78 -2.60 5.31 5.99
C SER A 78 -3.13 6.12 4.80
N GLY A 79 -2.27 6.86 4.10
CA GLY A 79 -2.62 7.56 2.86
C GLY A 79 -3.12 6.62 1.77
N THR A 80 -2.32 5.61 1.40
CA THR A 80 -2.68 4.57 0.42
C THR A 80 -3.95 3.82 0.83
N LYS A 81 -4.05 3.42 2.10
CA LYS A 81 -5.20 2.68 2.62
C LYS A 81 -6.49 3.52 2.54
N SER A 82 -6.40 4.83 2.81
CA SER A 82 -7.55 5.73 2.63
C SER A 82 -8.00 5.83 1.17
N ILE A 83 -7.06 5.79 0.21
CA ILE A 83 -7.35 5.76 -1.23
C ILE A 83 -8.03 4.44 -1.62
N GLU A 84 -7.51 3.31 -1.13
CA GLU A 84 -8.10 1.97 -1.35
C GLU A 84 -9.51 1.88 -0.76
N GLU A 85 -9.72 2.40 0.45
CA GLU A 85 -11.03 2.45 1.12
C GLU A 85 -12.03 3.33 0.35
N GLN A 86 -11.59 4.44 -0.23
CA GLN A 86 -12.44 5.27 -1.11
C GLN A 86 -12.88 4.49 -2.35
N VAL A 87 -11.98 3.77 -3.01
CA VAL A 87 -12.32 2.91 -4.17
C VAL A 87 -13.35 1.84 -3.77
N ILE A 88 -13.17 1.20 -2.60
CA ILE A 88 -14.12 0.20 -2.08
C ILE A 88 -15.49 0.86 -1.82
N SER A 89 -15.52 2.03 -1.21
CA SER A 89 -16.76 2.77 -0.93
C SER A 89 -17.51 3.09 -2.22
N LEU A 90 -16.83 3.67 -3.22
CA LEU A 90 -17.40 3.99 -4.52
C LEU A 90 -17.89 2.73 -5.26
N THR A 91 -17.15 1.62 -5.18
CA THR A 91 -17.57 0.34 -5.75
C THR A 91 -18.88 -0.14 -5.10
N ASN A 92 -19.02 0.03 -3.78
CA ASN A 92 -20.24 -0.33 -3.06
C ASN A 92 -21.41 0.59 -3.39
N VAL A 93 -21.16 1.88 -3.70
CA VAL A 93 -22.19 2.78 -4.25
C VAL A 93 -22.73 2.24 -5.58
N GLU A 94 -21.86 1.80 -6.49
CA GLU A 94 -22.28 1.21 -7.77
C GLU A 94 -23.07 -0.09 -7.60
N ARG A 95 -22.65 -0.93 -6.65
CA ARG A 95 -23.40 -2.15 -6.30
C ARG A 95 -24.77 -1.83 -5.71
N GLN A 96 -24.86 -0.83 -4.83
CA GLN A 96 -26.13 -0.41 -4.23
C GLN A 96 -27.10 0.12 -5.30
N LYS A 97 -26.62 0.91 -6.27
CA LYS A 97 -27.42 1.36 -7.42
C LYS A 97 -28.01 0.20 -8.22
N ALA A 98 -27.29 -0.93 -8.29
CA ALA A 98 -27.74 -2.15 -8.94
C ALA A 98 -28.56 -3.09 -8.02
N GLY A 99 -28.91 -2.65 -6.80
CA GLY A 99 -29.66 -3.46 -5.84
C GLY A 99 -28.89 -4.65 -5.25
N LEU A 100 -27.55 -4.59 -5.28
CA LEU A 100 -26.68 -5.65 -4.76
C LEU A 100 -26.16 -5.31 -3.36
N PRO A 101 -25.89 -6.32 -2.51
CA PRO A 101 -25.28 -6.10 -1.22
C PRO A 101 -23.87 -5.52 -1.37
N ALA A 102 -23.51 -4.66 -0.42
CA ALA A 102 -22.16 -4.13 -0.30
C ALA A 102 -21.16 -5.26 -0.04
N LEU A 103 -20.00 -5.18 -0.67
CA LEU A 103 -18.86 -6.06 -0.45
C LEU A 103 -18.16 -5.69 0.84
N LYS A 104 -17.79 -6.71 1.62
CA LYS A 104 -16.98 -6.56 2.82
C LYS A 104 -15.52 -6.28 2.43
N ASN A 105 -14.92 -5.26 3.03
CA ASN A 105 -13.49 -5.02 2.87
C ASN A 105 -12.68 -6.18 3.47
N ASN A 106 -11.78 -6.75 2.67
CA ASN A 106 -10.80 -7.73 3.08
C ASN A 106 -9.38 -7.14 2.95
N TRP A 107 -8.74 -6.89 4.09
CA TRP A 107 -7.40 -6.28 4.14
C TRP A 107 -6.30 -7.23 3.63
N GLU A 108 -6.46 -8.55 3.80
CA GLU A 108 -5.52 -9.55 3.27
C GLU A 108 -5.59 -9.57 1.75
N LEU A 109 -6.80 -9.52 1.18
CA LEU A 109 -7.01 -9.41 -0.26
C LEU A 109 -6.49 -8.08 -0.81
N SER A 110 -6.69 -6.99 -0.08
CA SER A 110 -6.12 -5.67 -0.43
C SER A 110 -4.59 -5.72 -0.46
N ARG A 111 -3.96 -6.47 0.45
CA ARG A 111 -2.52 -6.72 0.41
C ARG A 111 -2.11 -7.44 -0.88
N VAL A 112 -2.83 -8.49 -1.29
CA VAL A 112 -2.55 -9.19 -2.57
C VAL A 112 -2.68 -8.23 -3.75
N ALA A 113 -3.76 -7.45 -3.80
CA ALA A 113 -3.99 -6.45 -4.85
C ALA A 113 -2.89 -5.38 -4.89
N ARG A 114 -2.35 -4.95 -3.74
CA ARG A 114 -1.20 -4.04 -3.67
C ARG A 114 0.06 -4.65 -4.28
N PHE A 115 0.37 -5.91 -3.95
CA PHE A 115 1.50 -6.60 -4.59
C PHE A 115 1.31 -6.70 -6.10
N LYS A 116 0.08 -6.94 -6.58
CA LYS A 116 -0.22 -6.99 -8.01
C LYS A 116 0.03 -5.63 -8.69
N SER A 117 -0.45 -4.54 -8.09
CA SER A 117 -0.21 -3.18 -8.58
C SER A 117 1.27 -2.79 -8.55
N ALA A 118 1.99 -3.16 -7.49
CA ALA A 118 3.43 -2.92 -7.39
C ALA A 118 4.22 -3.71 -8.44
N ASP A 119 3.86 -4.97 -8.67
CA ASP A 119 4.50 -5.81 -9.68
C ASP A 119 4.31 -5.25 -11.09
N MET A 120 3.09 -4.80 -11.44
CA MET A 120 2.82 -4.11 -12.72
C MET A 120 3.69 -2.85 -12.89
N ARG A 121 3.81 -2.04 -11.84
CA ARG A 121 4.65 -0.83 -11.82
C ARG A 121 6.13 -1.17 -11.99
N ASP A 122 6.65 -2.04 -11.12
CA ASP A 122 8.09 -2.28 -10.95
C ASP A 122 8.68 -3.08 -12.11
N ARG A 123 7.86 -3.92 -12.75
CA ARG A 123 8.24 -4.72 -13.92
C ARG A 123 7.76 -4.13 -15.23
N ASN A 124 7.19 -2.93 -15.20
CA ASN A 124 6.74 -2.17 -16.36
C ASN A 124 5.85 -2.99 -17.32
N TYR A 125 4.82 -3.63 -16.79
CA TYR A 125 3.82 -4.35 -17.58
C TYR A 125 2.40 -4.00 -17.13
N PHE A 126 1.42 -4.28 -18.00
CA PHE A 126 0.01 -4.13 -17.69
C PHE A 126 -0.76 -5.34 -18.25
N SER A 127 -1.04 -6.31 -17.38
CA SER A 127 -1.71 -7.57 -17.71
C SER A 127 -2.29 -8.21 -16.45
N HIS A 128 -3.33 -9.03 -16.61
CA HIS A 128 -3.84 -9.89 -15.53
C HIS A 128 -2.78 -10.90 -15.07
N ASP A 129 -2.04 -11.51 -15.99
CA ASP A 129 -0.99 -12.46 -15.64
C ASP A 129 0.29 -11.74 -15.23
N SER A 130 0.73 -12.03 -14.00
CA SER A 130 2.01 -11.55 -13.49
C SER A 130 3.16 -12.46 -13.95
N PRO A 131 4.27 -11.91 -14.46
CA PRO A 131 5.48 -12.68 -14.73
C PRO A 131 6.16 -13.18 -13.44
N THR A 132 5.80 -12.66 -12.27
CA THR A 132 6.34 -13.04 -10.96
C THR A 132 5.42 -14.03 -10.23
N TYR A 133 4.11 -13.76 -10.26
CA TYR A 133 3.11 -14.43 -9.41
C TYR A 133 2.11 -15.30 -10.18
N GLY A 134 2.16 -15.29 -11.52
CA GLY A 134 1.19 -15.96 -12.39
C GLY A 134 -0.16 -15.25 -12.44
N SER A 135 -1.22 -16.02 -12.69
CA SER A 135 -2.60 -15.48 -12.73
C SER A 135 -3.01 -14.88 -11.37
N PRO A 136 -3.99 -13.95 -11.32
CA PRO A 136 -4.47 -13.38 -10.06
C PRO A 136 -5.03 -14.44 -9.11
N PHE A 137 -5.59 -15.53 -9.66
CA PHE A 137 -6.10 -16.67 -8.91
C PHE A 137 -4.99 -17.48 -8.25
N THR A 138 -3.89 -17.71 -8.98
CA THR A 138 -2.67 -18.33 -8.42
C THR A 138 -2.09 -17.44 -7.33
N MET A 139 -2.04 -16.13 -7.57
CA MET A 139 -1.54 -15.17 -6.59
C MET A 139 -2.37 -15.18 -5.30
N MET A 140 -3.70 -15.10 -5.38
CA MET A 140 -4.59 -15.20 -4.20
C MET A 140 -4.35 -16.50 -3.42
N LYS A 141 -4.26 -17.65 -4.09
CA LYS A 141 -3.99 -18.94 -3.45
C LYS A 141 -2.63 -18.97 -2.75
N ASN A 142 -1.58 -18.48 -3.42
CA ASN A 142 -0.22 -18.44 -2.86
C ASN A 142 -0.12 -17.53 -1.62
N PHE A 143 -0.97 -16.51 -1.54
CA PHE A 143 -1.09 -15.64 -0.36
C PHE A 143 -2.05 -16.19 0.71
N GLY A 144 -2.57 -17.41 0.54
CA GLY A 144 -3.44 -18.08 1.50
C GLY A 144 -4.91 -17.66 1.43
N ILE A 145 -5.32 -16.90 0.41
CA ILE A 145 -6.71 -16.49 0.23
C ILE A 145 -7.52 -17.66 -0.34
N SER A 146 -8.51 -18.12 0.43
CA SER A 146 -9.45 -19.16 0.03
C SER A 146 -10.75 -18.55 -0.49
N TYR A 147 -11.29 -19.09 -1.58
CA TYR A 147 -12.52 -18.61 -2.22
C TYR A 147 -13.18 -19.71 -3.07
N ARG A 148 -14.49 -19.59 -3.31
CA ARG A 148 -15.25 -20.39 -4.28
C ARG A 148 -15.34 -19.70 -5.64
N THR A 149 -15.46 -18.38 -5.63
CA THR A 149 -15.53 -17.54 -6.83
C THR A 149 -14.57 -16.37 -6.64
N ALA A 150 -13.92 -15.94 -7.73
CA ALA A 150 -13.08 -14.75 -7.71
C ALA A 150 -13.12 -14.00 -9.04
N ALA A 151 -12.75 -12.73 -9.01
CA ALA A 151 -12.58 -11.87 -10.18
C ALA A 151 -11.51 -10.80 -9.94
N GLU A 152 -10.99 -10.22 -11.01
CA GLU A 152 -10.02 -9.12 -10.97
C GLU A 152 -10.41 -8.01 -11.95
N ASN A 153 -10.25 -6.77 -11.51
CA ASN A 153 -10.15 -5.60 -12.39
C ASN A 153 -8.78 -4.95 -12.19
N ILE A 154 -8.13 -4.55 -13.29
CA ILE A 154 -6.89 -3.75 -13.25
C ILE A 154 -7.09 -2.45 -14.00
N ALA A 155 -6.38 -1.39 -13.60
CA ALA A 155 -6.36 -0.12 -14.30
C ALA A 155 -5.01 0.58 -14.10
N ALA A 156 -4.65 1.45 -15.04
CA ALA A 156 -3.45 2.26 -14.96
C ALA A 156 -3.67 3.62 -15.62
N GLY A 157 -3.07 4.66 -15.04
CA GLY A 157 -3.15 6.04 -15.53
C GLY A 157 -4.20 6.93 -14.85
N GLN A 158 -5.27 6.36 -14.28
CA GLN A 158 -6.29 7.14 -13.57
C GLN A 158 -5.70 7.71 -12.29
N ARG A 159 -5.98 8.98 -11.99
CA ARG A 159 -5.33 9.74 -10.91
C ARG A 159 -6.08 9.68 -9.60
N THR A 160 -7.37 9.35 -9.64
CA THR A 160 -8.27 9.43 -8.46
C THR A 160 -9.15 8.19 -8.33
N PRO A 161 -9.64 7.88 -7.11
CA PRO A 161 -10.63 6.84 -6.87
C PRO A 161 -11.88 6.95 -7.76
N ASP A 162 -12.46 8.15 -7.88
CA ASP A 162 -13.62 8.39 -8.73
C ASP A 162 -13.36 8.09 -10.20
N GLU A 163 -12.20 8.52 -10.71
CA GLU A 163 -11.82 8.29 -12.10
C GLU A 163 -11.65 6.81 -12.41
N VAL A 164 -10.99 6.05 -11.52
CA VAL A 164 -10.76 4.61 -11.76
C VAL A 164 -12.04 3.79 -11.63
N VAL A 165 -12.90 4.10 -10.65
CA VAL A 165 -14.18 3.40 -10.51
C VAL A 165 -15.10 3.71 -11.70
N ARG A 166 -15.15 4.97 -12.15
CA ARG A 166 -15.88 5.33 -13.38
C ARG A 166 -15.34 4.55 -14.58
N ALA A 167 -14.02 4.50 -14.77
CA ALA A 167 -13.41 3.77 -15.89
C ALA A 167 -13.73 2.26 -15.87
N TRP A 168 -13.74 1.62 -14.70
CA TRP A 168 -14.18 0.22 -14.58
C TRP A 168 -15.66 0.06 -14.84
N MET A 169 -16.50 0.97 -14.35
CA MET A 169 -17.92 0.94 -14.66
C MET A 169 -18.15 1.14 -16.15
N ASP A 170 -17.46 2.02 -16.85
CA ASP A 170 -17.67 2.25 -18.29
C ASP A 170 -17.21 1.06 -19.17
N SER A 171 -16.43 0.13 -18.63
CA SER A 171 -16.03 -1.12 -19.31
C SER A 171 -16.99 -2.28 -18.99
N PRO A 172 -17.66 -2.90 -19.98
CA PRO A 172 -18.60 -3.99 -19.73
C PRO A 172 -17.99 -5.18 -18.95
N GLY A 173 -16.76 -5.56 -19.27
CA GLY A 173 -16.06 -6.67 -18.59
C GLY A 173 -15.75 -6.36 -17.13
N HIS A 174 -15.21 -5.18 -16.86
CA HIS A 174 -14.89 -4.77 -15.48
C HIS A 174 -16.15 -4.51 -14.63
N ARG A 175 -17.19 -3.91 -15.24
CA ARG A 175 -18.51 -3.72 -14.63
C ARG A 175 -19.13 -5.06 -14.22
N ALA A 176 -19.03 -6.08 -15.06
CA ALA A 176 -19.57 -7.40 -14.77
C ALA A 176 -18.93 -8.03 -13.52
N ASN A 177 -17.63 -7.77 -13.27
CA ASN A 177 -16.95 -8.21 -12.05
C ASN A 177 -17.46 -7.46 -10.81
N ILE A 178 -17.58 -6.13 -10.90
CA ILE A 178 -18.10 -5.28 -9.80
C ILE A 178 -19.52 -5.69 -9.41
N LEU A 179 -20.37 -6.01 -10.39
CA LEU A 179 -21.77 -6.36 -10.19
C LEU A 179 -22.01 -7.87 -10.07
N LYS A 180 -20.95 -8.69 -9.98
CA LYS A 180 -21.09 -10.13 -9.81
C LYS A 180 -21.80 -10.43 -8.49
N ARG A 181 -22.85 -11.25 -8.53
CA ARG A 181 -23.67 -11.57 -7.34
C ARG A 181 -22.93 -12.46 -6.35
N ASP A 182 -22.13 -13.39 -6.87
CA ASP A 182 -21.48 -14.43 -6.07
C ASP A 182 -20.16 -13.99 -5.43
N VAL A 183 -19.83 -12.70 -5.46
CA VAL A 183 -18.71 -12.13 -4.70
C VAL A 183 -19.25 -11.37 -3.49
N THR A 184 -18.58 -11.56 -2.36
CA THR A 184 -19.01 -11.05 -1.04
C THR A 184 -17.95 -10.18 -0.37
N GLU A 185 -16.69 -10.29 -0.80
CA GLU A 185 -15.56 -9.51 -0.27
C GLU A 185 -14.77 -8.86 -1.41
N ILE A 186 -14.15 -7.73 -1.09
CA ILE A 186 -13.29 -6.94 -2.00
C ILE A 186 -11.99 -6.58 -1.30
N GLY A 187 -10.90 -6.64 -2.06
CA GLY A 187 -9.64 -5.98 -1.72
C GLY A 187 -9.20 -5.08 -2.85
N VAL A 188 -8.65 -3.92 -2.51
CA VAL A 188 -8.13 -2.95 -3.48
C VAL A 188 -6.66 -2.68 -3.19
N GLY A 189 -5.87 -2.59 -4.27
CA GLY A 189 -4.48 -2.18 -4.22
C GLY A 189 -4.25 -0.94 -5.04
N TYR A 190 -3.54 0.04 -4.47
CA TYR A 190 -3.09 1.25 -5.16
C TYR A 190 -1.58 1.45 -5.01
N VAL A 191 -0.93 1.75 -6.13
CA VAL A 191 0.50 2.10 -6.16
C VAL A 191 0.75 3.25 -7.14
N GLN A 192 1.45 4.28 -6.68
CA GLN A 192 1.89 5.42 -7.50
C GLN A 192 3.31 5.17 -8.06
N GLY A 193 3.61 5.79 -9.20
CA GLY A 193 4.89 5.74 -9.91
C GLY A 193 4.81 4.95 -11.22
N GLY A 194 5.96 4.59 -11.80
CA GLY A 194 6.05 3.81 -13.04
C GLY A 194 5.62 4.56 -14.30
N SER A 195 5.57 3.86 -15.42
CA SER A 195 5.30 4.44 -16.76
C SER A 195 3.89 4.99 -16.91
N TYR A 196 2.91 4.41 -16.21
CA TYR A 196 1.53 4.90 -16.18
C TYR A 196 1.25 5.89 -15.04
N GLY A 197 2.21 6.16 -14.14
CA GLY A 197 2.07 7.06 -13.00
C GLY A 197 1.19 6.57 -11.84
N HIS A 198 0.14 5.79 -12.13
CA HIS A 198 -0.78 5.21 -11.16
C HIS A 198 -1.21 3.82 -11.60
N TYR A 199 -1.24 2.86 -10.66
CA TYR A 199 -1.66 1.47 -10.89
C TYR A 199 -2.69 1.07 -9.83
N TRP A 200 -3.72 0.38 -10.30
CA TRP A 200 -4.88 0.00 -9.50
C TRP A 200 -5.24 -1.45 -9.74
N THR A 201 -5.68 -2.13 -8.69
CA THR A 201 -6.21 -3.50 -8.77
C THR A 201 -7.40 -3.65 -7.83
N GLN A 202 -8.52 -4.15 -8.33
CA GLN A 202 -9.59 -4.72 -7.50
C GLN A 202 -9.54 -6.23 -7.60
N MET A 203 -9.56 -6.91 -6.46
CA MET A 203 -9.79 -8.34 -6.39
C MET A 203 -11.08 -8.59 -5.61
N PHE A 204 -11.88 -9.51 -6.13
CA PHE A 204 -13.17 -9.90 -5.57
C PHE A 204 -13.13 -11.37 -5.21
N ILE A 205 -13.72 -11.76 -4.08
CA ILE A 205 -13.91 -13.16 -3.72
C ILE A 205 -15.32 -13.42 -3.18
N GLY A 206 -15.80 -14.65 -3.37
CA GLY A 206 -16.95 -15.23 -2.69
C GLY A 206 -16.56 -16.51 -1.98
N ARG A 207 -17.16 -16.81 -0.82
CA ARG A 207 -16.84 -17.97 0.03
C ARG A 207 -17.99 -18.96 0.14
#